data_AF-A0A1R1LB35-F1
#
_entry.id   AF-A0A1R1LB35-F1
#
_cell.length_a   1.000
_cell.length_b   1.000
_cell.length_c   1.000
_cell.angle_alpha   90.00
_cell.angle_beta   90.00
_cell.angle_gamma   90.00
#
_symmetry.space_group_name_H-M   'P 1'
#
loop_
_entity.id
_entity.type
_entity.pdbx_description
1 polymer ?
#
loop_
_entity_poly.entity_id
_entity_poly.type
_entity_poly.pdbx_seq_one_letter_code
_entity_poly.pdbx_strand_id
1 'polypeptide(L)'
;MNPLEVARAAYGITELAAPAGVEFVLTRVRADGRTRAVARILGGRHVLQALLLANASSGAHRLGAFVDATHALSMVGLALVDRSRRRTALASAAVALGFAVAEFRQ
;
A
#
# COMPACT_ATOMS: atom_id res chain seq x y z
N MET A 1 -0.09 14.98 -12.61
CA MET A 1 -0.34 14.08 -11.46
C MET A 1 -1.44 14.65 -10.61
N ASN A 2 -2.50 13.86 -10.41
CA ASN A 2 -3.56 14.23 -9.47
C ASN A 2 -3.05 14.14 -8.00
N PRO A 3 -3.76 14.72 -7.02
CA PRO A 3 -3.33 14.67 -5.61
C PRO A 3 -3.20 13.25 -5.04
N LEU A 4 -3.97 12.30 -5.57
CA LEU A 4 -3.95 10.90 -5.15
C LEU A 4 -2.60 10.24 -5.48
N GLU A 5 -2.10 10.43 -6.70
CA GLU A 5 -0.80 9.89 -7.10
C GLU A 5 0.37 10.58 -6.37
N VAL A 6 0.23 11.87 -6.02
CA VAL A 6 1.21 12.56 -5.18
C VAL A 6 1.25 11.92 -3.79
N ALA A 7 0.10 11.69 -3.17
CA ALA A 7 0.01 11.02 -1.87
C ALA A 7 0.57 9.60 -1.93
N ARG A 8 0.26 8.84 -3.00
CA ARG A 8 0.78 7.49 -3.21
C ARG A 8 2.29 7.49 -3.40
N ALA A 9 2.84 8.39 -4.21
CA ALA A 9 4.27 8.52 -4.41
C ALA A 9 4.99 8.88 -3.10
N ALA A 10 4.47 9.85 -2.35
CA ALA A 10 5.05 10.25 -1.07
C ALA A 10 5.05 9.09 -0.07
N TYR A 11 3.92 8.38 0.06
CA TYR A 11 3.82 7.19 0.89
C TYR A 11 4.82 6.11 0.46
N GLY A 12 4.91 5.80 -0.83
CA GLY A 12 5.83 4.80 -1.35
C GLY A 12 7.32 5.16 -1.13
N ILE A 13 7.69 6.43 -1.27
CA ILE A 13 9.03 6.93 -0.97
C ILE A 13 9.35 6.74 0.53
N THR A 14 8.40 7.04 1.42
CA THR A 14 8.61 6.83 2.86
C THR A 14 8.78 5.36 3.22
N GLU A 15 8.04 4.45 2.59
CA GLU A 15 8.21 3.01 2.78
C GLU A 15 9.57 2.50 2.24
N LEU A 16 10.07 3.06 1.14
CA LEU A 16 11.39 2.72 0.62
C LEU A 16 12.52 3.19 1.54
N ALA A 17 12.46 4.46 1.97
CA ALA A 17 13.50 5.12 2.75
C ALA A 17 13.50 4.67 4.22
N ALA A 18 12.31 4.55 4.82
CA ALA A 18 12.14 4.32 6.25
C ALA A 18 11.13 3.20 6.57
N PRO A 19 11.29 1.98 6.00
CA PRO A 19 10.29 0.90 6.11
C PRO A 19 9.97 0.52 7.56
N ALA A 20 10.99 0.47 8.42
CA ALA A 20 10.79 0.12 9.83
C ALA A 20 10.07 1.23 10.62
N GLY A 21 10.29 2.50 10.24
CA GLY A 21 9.64 3.64 10.87
C GLY A 21 8.16 3.70 10.51
N VAL A 22 7.85 3.57 9.21
CA VAL A 22 6.46 3.52 8.71
C VAL A 22 5.70 2.38 9.38
N GLU A 23 6.26 1.18 9.38
CA GLU A 23 5.64 0.01 10.02
C GLU A 23 5.38 0.26 11.51
N PHE A 24 6.38 0.77 12.24
CA PHE A 24 6.22 1.04 13.67
C PHE A 24 5.18 2.13 13.96
N VAL A 25 5.08 3.16 13.13
CA VAL A 25 4.06 4.21 13.26
C VAL A 25 2.66 3.62 13.07
N LEU A 26 2.48 2.78 12.06
CA LEU A 26 1.17 2.22 11.72
C LEU A 26 0.70 1.13 12.68
N THR A 27 1.60 0.27 13.15
CA THR A 27 1.22 -0.96 13.87
C THR A 27 1.69 -1.00 15.32
N ARG A 28 2.63 -0.12 15.69
CA ARG A 28 3.40 -0.16 16.95
C ARG A 28 4.20 -1.45 17.13
N VAL A 29 4.45 -2.19 16.04
CA VAL A 29 5.25 -3.42 16.02
C VAL A 29 6.61 -3.14 15.38
N ARG A 30 7.68 -3.72 15.93
CA ARG A 30 9.01 -3.62 15.32
C ARG A 30 9.09 -4.53 14.10
N ALA A 31 9.45 -3.96 12.96
CA ALA A 31 9.60 -4.70 11.71
C ALA A 31 10.81 -5.65 11.76
N ASP A 32 10.56 -6.95 11.55
CA ASP A 32 11.62 -7.93 11.27
C ASP A 32 12.24 -7.69 9.87
N GLY A 33 13.34 -8.36 9.56
CA GLY A 33 14.02 -8.20 8.27
C GLY A 33 13.12 -8.46 7.06
N ARG A 34 12.22 -9.45 7.17
CA ARG A 34 11.26 -9.80 6.12
C ARG A 34 10.21 -8.71 5.92
N THR A 35 9.66 -8.17 7.00
CA THR A 35 8.65 -7.10 6.98
C THR A 35 9.24 -5.84 6.37
N ARG A 36 10.50 -5.51 6.69
CA ARG A 36 11.21 -4.39 6.05
C ARG A 36 11.40 -4.59 4.55
N ALA A 37 11.72 -5.80 4.09
CA ALA A 37 11.87 -6.10 2.67
C ALA A 37 10.53 -5.97 1.93
N VAL A 38 9.46 -6.53 2.50
CA VAL A 38 8.10 -6.43 1.95
C VAL A 38 7.64 -4.96 1.89
N ALA A 39 7.88 -4.18 2.95
CA ALA A 39 7.56 -2.75 2.98
C ALA A 39 8.27 -1.97 1.86
N ARG A 40 9.55 -2.28 1.57
CA ARG A 40 10.25 -1.64 0.43
C ARG A 40 9.67 -2.03 -0.92
N ILE A 41 9.28 -3.30 -1.10
CA ILE A 41 8.62 -3.76 -2.33
C ILE A 41 7.28 -3.02 -2.52
N LEU A 42 6.49 -2.90 -1.44
CA LEU A 42 5.26 -2.10 -1.44
C LEU A 42 5.53 -0.63 -1.78
N GLY A 43 6.55 -0.03 -1.17
CA GLY A 43 6.93 1.34 -1.47
C GLY A 43 7.30 1.55 -2.93
N GLY A 44 8.08 0.63 -3.50
CA GLY A 44 8.40 0.62 -4.93
C GLY A 44 7.16 0.48 -5.81
N ARG A 45 6.22 -0.39 -5.44
CA ARG A 45 4.93 -0.55 -6.14
C ARG A 45 4.12 0.74 -6.10
N HIS A 46 4.03 1.43 -4.96
CA HIS A 46 3.30 2.67 -4.83
C HIS A 46 3.90 3.78 -5.69
N VAL A 47 5.24 3.92 -5.71
CA VAL A 47 5.92 4.89 -6.59
C VAL A 47 5.68 4.54 -8.06
N LEU A 48 5.84 3.28 -8.45
CA LEU A 48 5.61 2.85 -9.84
C LEU A 48 4.16 3.08 -10.28
N GLN A 49 3.19 2.71 -9.45
CA GLN A 49 1.78 2.92 -9.73
C GLN A 49 1.45 4.42 -9.85
N ALA A 50 2.03 5.27 -9.00
CA ALA A 50 1.88 6.72 -9.10
C ALA A 50 2.46 7.30 -10.40
N LEU A 51 3.60 6.79 -10.86
CA LEU A 51 4.19 7.20 -12.13
C LEU A 51 3.35 6.75 -13.33
N LEU A 52 2.87 5.51 -13.32
CA LEU A 52 2.05 4.96 -14.39
C LEU A 52 0.67 5.63 -14.48
N LEU A 53 0.09 6.00 -13.33
CA LEU A 53 -1.23 6.63 -13.26
C LEU A 53 -1.20 8.16 -13.34
N ALA A 54 -0.01 8.77 -13.36
CA ALA A 54 0.20 10.22 -13.36
C ALA A 54 -0.61 11.00 -14.40
N ASN A 55 -0.82 10.40 -15.57
CA ASN A 55 -1.56 10.94 -16.72
C ASN A 55 -2.44 9.85 -17.38
N ALA A 56 -2.91 8.88 -16.59
CA ALA A 56 -3.62 7.73 -17.11
C ALA A 56 -5.11 8.01 -17.37
N SER A 57 -5.75 7.12 -18.13
CA SER A 57 -7.19 7.16 -18.36
C SER A 57 -7.97 6.58 -17.17
N SER A 58 -9.26 6.89 -17.08
CA SER A 58 -10.15 6.34 -16.04
C SER A 58 -10.19 4.80 -16.03
N GLY A 59 -9.99 4.16 -17.18
CA GLY A 59 -9.88 2.69 -17.26
C GLY A 59 -8.66 2.14 -16.51
N ALA A 60 -7.52 2.83 -16.59
CA ALA A 60 -6.30 2.45 -15.88
C ALA A 60 -6.41 2.73 -14.37
N HIS A 61 -7.07 3.81 -13.96
CA HIS A 61 -7.39 4.07 -12.54
C HIS A 61 -8.25 2.96 -11.94
N ARG A 62 -9.29 2.50 -12.65
CA ARG A 62 -10.11 1.34 -12.21
C ARG A 62 -9.28 0.07 -12.07
N LEU A 63 -8.38 -0.22 -13.02
CA LEU A 63 -7.49 -1.38 -12.91
C LEU A 63 -6.58 -1.27 -11.68
N GLY A 64 -5.98 -0.09 -11.45
CA GLY A 64 -5.22 0.19 -10.23
C GLY A 64 -6.02 -0.05 -8.96
N ALA A 65 -7.28 0.42 -8.93
CA ALA A 65 -8.21 0.19 -7.84
C ALA A 65 -8.49 -1.30 -7.58
N PHE A 66 -8.66 -2.11 -8.63
CA PHE A 66 -8.85 -3.55 -8.50
C PHE A 66 -7.63 -4.26 -7.92
N VAL A 67 -6.42 -3.87 -8.34
CA VAL A 67 -5.18 -4.42 -7.78
C VAL A 67 -5.08 -4.07 -6.30
N ASP A 68 -5.36 -2.83 -5.92
CA ASP A 68 -5.35 -2.38 -4.53
C ASP A 68 -6.41 -3.10 -3.67
N ALA A 69 -7.63 -3.28 -4.18
CA ALA A 69 -8.68 -4.02 -3.50
C ALA A 69 -8.34 -5.51 -3.30
N THR A 70 -7.79 -6.16 -4.34
CA THR A 70 -7.37 -7.56 -4.28
C THR A 70 -6.24 -7.76 -3.27
N HIS A 71 -5.31 -6.80 -3.22
CA HIS A 71 -4.25 -6.80 -2.21
C HIS A 71 -4.81 -6.64 -0.81
N ALA A 72 -5.76 -5.71 -0.59
CA ALA A 72 -6.41 -5.52 0.69
C ALA A 72 -7.10 -6.82 1.19
N LEU A 73 -7.84 -7.50 0.31
CA LEU A 73 -8.49 -8.79 0.63
C LEU A 73 -7.47 -9.87 1.01
N SER A 74 -6.36 -9.94 0.27
CA SER A 74 -5.28 -10.90 0.56
C SER A 74 -4.65 -10.64 1.92
N MET A 75 -4.47 -9.37 2.30
CA MET A 75 -3.94 -8.99 3.60
C MET A 75 -4.94 -9.24 4.74
N VAL A 76 -6.25 -9.08 4.51
CA VAL A 76 -7.27 -9.54 5.45
C VAL A 76 -7.17 -11.07 5.65
N GLY A 77 -7.03 -11.84 4.56
CA GLY A 77 -6.79 -13.28 4.64
C GLY A 77 -5.55 -13.63 5.46
N LEU A 78 -4.42 -12.96 5.22
CA LEU A 78 -3.21 -13.13 6.00
C LEU A 78 -3.43 -12.81 7.49
N ALA A 79 -4.18 -11.74 7.79
CA ALA A 79 -4.49 -11.36 9.16
C ALA A 79 -5.33 -12.40 9.92
N LEU A 80 -6.13 -13.19 9.20
CA LEU A 80 -6.92 -14.29 9.76
C LEU A 80 -6.09 -15.55 9.97
N VAL A 81 -5.16 -15.85 9.05
CA VAL A 81 -4.33 -17.08 9.08
C VAL A 81 -3.11 -16.94 9.99
N ASP A 82 -2.45 -15.78 10.01
CA ASP A 82 -1.24 -15.53 10.79
C ASP A 82 -1.46 -14.44 11.84
N ARG A 83 -1.75 -14.87 13.08
CA ARG A 83 -1.96 -13.96 14.21
C ARG A 83 -0.73 -13.12 14.56
N SER A 84 0.47 -13.61 14.28
CA SER A 84 1.70 -12.87 14.57
C SER A 84 1.86 -11.63 13.68
N ARG A 85 1.31 -11.69 12.45
CA ARG A 85 1.35 -10.61 11.46
C ARG A 85 0.04 -9.84 11.34
N ARG A 86 -0.95 -10.15 12.18
CA ARG A 86 -2.31 -9.60 12.08
C ARG A 86 -2.34 -8.07 12.03
N ARG A 87 -1.59 -7.37 12.89
CA ARG A 87 -1.59 -5.89 12.92
C ARG A 87 -1.01 -5.29 11.64
N THR A 88 0.15 -5.78 11.20
CA THR A 88 0.80 -5.40 9.94
C THR A 88 -0.10 -5.67 8.74
N ALA A 89 -0.70 -6.85 8.70
CA ALA A 89 -1.61 -7.24 7.64
C ALA A 89 -2.85 -6.34 7.59
N LEU A 90 -3.48 -6.05 8.72
CA LEU A 90 -4.65 -5.16 8.77
C LEU A 90 -4.31 -3.70 8.44
N ALA A 91 -3.17 -3.19 8.88
CA ALA A 91 -2.73 -1.83 8.55
C ALA A 91 -2.50 -1.68 7.04
N SER A 92 -1.79 -2.64 6.44
CA SER A 92 -1.58 -2.69 4.99
C SER A 92 -2.90 -2.83 4.22
N ALA A 93 -3.83 -3.67 4.71
CA ALA A 93 -5.16 -3.80 4.12
C ALA A 93 -5.93 -2.46 4.14
N ALA A 94 -5.86 -1.72 5.24
CA ALA A 94 -6.55 -0.44 5.38
C ALA A 94 -5.98 0.63 4.41
N VAL A 95 -4.65 0.72 4.29
CA VAL A 95 -4.00 1.64 3.35
C VAL A 95 -4.35 1.27 1.91
N ALA A 96 -4.26 -0.01 1.55
CA ALA A 96 -4.59 -0.49 0.21
C ALA A 96 -6.06 -0.23 -0.14
N LEU A 97 -6.98 -0.50 0.78
CA LEU A 97 -8.40 -0.22 0.59
C LEU A 97 -8.67 1.29 0.42
N GLY A 98 -7.97 2.13 1.18
CA GLY A 98 -8.06 3.59 1.05
C GLY A 98 -7.67 4.07 -0.35
N PHE A 99 -6.55 3.57 -0.88
CA PHE A 99 -6.13 3.83 -2.27
C PHE A 99 -7.15 3.30 -3.29
N ALA A 100 -7.64 2.07 -3.13
CA ALA A 100 -8.63 1.50 -4.03
C ALA A 100 -9.91 2.35 -4.12
N VAL A 101 -10.45 2.74 -2.96
CA VAL A 101 -11.65 3.59 -2.89
C VAL A 101 -11.41 4.95 -3.52
N ALA A 102 -10.25 5.55 -3.30
CA ALA A 102 -9.91 6.85 -3.89
C ALA A 102 -9.74 6.76 -5.42
N GLU A 103 -9.16 5.67 -5.93
CA GLU A 103 -8.99 5.43 -7.36
C GLU A 103 -10.31 5.21 -8.10
N PHE A 104 -11.27 4.50 -7.49
CA PHE A 104 -12.59 4.31 -8.10
C PHE A 104 -13.36 5.62 -8.30
N ARG A 105 -12.90 6.73 -7.69
CA ARG A 105 -13.52 8.05 -7.78
C ARG A 105 -12.83 8.97 -8.80
N GLN A 106 -11.74 8.54 -9.41
CA GLN A 106 -11.05 9.23 -10.52
C GLN A 106 -11.68 8.85 -11.86
#